data_AF-A0A0M8MZJ2-F1
#
_entry.id   AF-A0A0M8MZJ2-F1
#
_cell.length_a   1.000
_cell.length_b   1.000
_cell.length_c   1.000
_cell.angle_alpha   90.00
_cell.angle_beta   90.00
_cell.angle_gamma   90.00
#
_symmetry.space_group_name_H-M   'P 1'
#
loop_
_entity.id
_entity.type
_entity.pdbx_description
1 polymer ?
#
loop_
_entity_poly.entity_id
_entity_poly.type
_entity_poly.pdbx_seq_one_letter_code
_entity_poly.pdbx_strand_id
1 'polypeptide(L)'
;MFMSFGTAPRILRIYCRATVVEWDQPEFFPLVRKIAKAKRDAFDGARSVILGDIWEVTTSCGYGVPRVKKGLYDEDASDSSPHKSIQEVLHEGPYGGETLTELAVFEERPTLDKSATTKTQSNKMNKYQVANNANSIDGLPGLRTARREAEQRLWLGDAKARLRRIAAEKEAVAKSLGHE
;
A
#
# COMPACT_ATOMS: atom_id res chain seq x y z
N MET A 1 -9.16 11.54 0.20
CA MET A 1 -8.04 12.39 0.63
C MET A 1 -6.75 11.67 0.27
N PHE A 2 -6.00 12.13 -0.73
CA PHE A 2 -4.74 11.49 -1.14
C PHE A 2 -3.59 12.24 -0.48
N MET A 3 -2.87 11.56 0.41
CA MET A 3 -1.86 12.16 1.27
C MET A 3 -0.49 11.72 0.79
N SER A 4 0.41 12.67 0.54
CA SER A 4 1.84 12.37 0.40
C SER A 4 2.47 12.42 1.78
N PHE A 5 3.21 11.37 2.14
CA PHE A 5 4.03 11.31 3.36
C PHE A 5 5.49 11.68 3.09
N GLY A 6 5.80 12.11 1.85
CA GLY A 6 7.13 12.55 1.45
C GLY A 6 7.37 14.04 1.71
N THR A 7 8.62 14.46 1.55
CA THR A 7 9.12 15.80 1.84
C THR A 7 8.55 16.90 0.93
N ALA A 8 8.23 16.57 -0.32
CA ALA A 8 7.53 17.43 -1.26
C ALA A 8 6.24 16.73 -1.74
N PRO A 9 5.05 17.38 -1.65
CA PRO A 9 3.78 16.77 -2.03
C PRO A 9 3.56 16.82 -3.56
N ARG A 10 4.42 16.11 -4.29
CA ARG A 10 4.30 15.87 -5.73
C ARG A 10 3.30 14.73 -5.94
N ILE A 11 2.04 15.06 -6.18
CA ILE A 11 1.00 14.05 -6.41
C ILE A 11 0.87 13.78 -7.90
N LEU A 12 1.11 12.53 -8.28
CA LEU A 12 0.80 11.95 -9.58
C LEU A 12 -0.40 11.00 -9.41
N ARG A 13 -1.46 11.19 -10.18
CA ARG A 13 -2.57 10.25 -10.27
C ARG A 13 -2.47 9.48 -11.57
N ILE A 14 -2.55 8.17 -11.45
CA ILE A 14 -2.55 7.23 -12.56
C ILE A 14 -3.93 6.59 -12.57
N TYR A 15 -4.71 6.86 -13.60
CA TYR A 15 -5.98 6.19 -13.83
C TYR A 15 -5.73 4.95 -14.67
N CYS A 16 -6.10 3.78 -14.14
CA CYS A 16 -5.84 2.53 -14.79
C CYS A 16 -6.97 1.52 -14.57
N ARG A 17 -7.05 0.53 -15.45
CA ARG A 17 -7.76 -0.72 -15.17
C ARG A 17 -6.78 -1.68 -14.49
N ALA A 18 -7.07 -2.06 -13.26
CA ALA A 18 -6.21 -2.94 -12.48
C ALA A 18 -6.57 -4.42 -12.64
N THR A 19 -5.55 -5.27 -12.77
CA THR A 19 -5.63 -6.73 -12.71
C THR A 19 -4.74 -7.23 -11.57
N VAL A 20 -5.24 -8.18 -10.78
CA VAL A 20 -4.53 -8.73 -9.61
C VAL A 20 -3.96 -10.09 -9.98
N VAL A 21 -2.63 -10.21 -9.96
CA VAL A 21 -1.90 -11.47 -10.12
C VAL A 21 -1.44 -11.92 -8.73
N GLU A 22 -2.02 -12.98 -8.20
CA GLU A 22 -1.70 -13.49 -6.85
C GLU A 22 -0.50 -14.44 -6.86
N TRP A 23 0.10 -14.71 -5.70
CA TRP A 23 1.35 -15.48 -5.58
C TRP A 23 1.27 -16.91 -6.13
N ASP A 24 0.06 -17.50 -6.15
CA ASP A 24 -0.21 -18.85 -6.65
C ASP A 24 -0.36 -18.91 -8.17
N GLN A 25 -0.30 -17.77 -8.87
CA GLN A 25 -0.41 -17.69 -10.32
C GLN A 25 0.97 -17.78 -11.00
N PRO A 26 1.07 -18.47 -12.15
CA PRO A 26 2.36 -18.70 -12.83
C PRO A 26 3.05 -17.40 -13.29
N GLU A 27 2.30 -16.34 -13.56
CA GLU A 27 2.81 -15.04 -13.99
C GLU A 27 3.46 -14.25 -12.84
N PHE A 28 3.23 -14.64 -11.59
CA PHE A 28 3.68 -13.88 -10.41
C PHE A 28 5.20 -13.76 -10.32
N PHE A 29 5.93 -14.88 -10.35
CA PHE A 29 7.39 -14.87 -10.20
C PHE A 29 8.12 -14.11 -11.33
N PRO A 30 7.74 -14.26 -12.62
CA PRO A 30 8.27 -13.43 -13.69
C PRO A 30 8.05 -11.93 -13.46
N LEU A 31 6.85 -11.53 -13.02
CA LEU A 31 6.52 -10.13 -12.76
C LEU A 31 7.33 -9.57 -11.57
N VAL A 32 7.41 -10.30 -10.46
CA VAL A 32 8.23 -9.92 -9.30
C VAL A 32 9.68 -9.73 -9.71
N ARG A 33 10.26 -10.65 -10.50
CA ARG A 33 11.64 -10.54 -10.99
C ARG A 33 11.86 -9.30 -11.85
N LYS A 34 10.89 -8.97 -12.72
CA LYS A 34 10.92 -7.77 -13.57
C LYS A 34 10.89 -6.50 -12.73
N ILE A 35 10.02 -6.43 -11.72
CA ILE A 35 9.89 -5.27 -10.82
C ILE A 35 11.13 -5.12 -9.93
N ALA A 36 11.65 -6.23 -9.40
CA ALA A 36 12.79 -6.25 -8.50
C ALA A 36 14.14 -5.95 -9.16
N LYS A 37 14.19 -5.79 -10.49
CA LYS A 37 15.45 -5.69 -11.26
C LYS A 37 16.46 -6.78 -10.84
N ALA A 38 15.97 -8.00 -10.62
CA ALA A 38 16.72 -9.16 -10.12
C ALA A 38 17.26 -9.11 -8.67
N LYS A 39 16.89 -8.13 -7.83
CA LYS A 39 17.19 -8.18 -6.38
C LYS A 39 16.24 -9.16 -5.68
N ARG A 40 16.76 -10.30 -5.23
CA ARG A 40 15.96 -11.40 -4.66
C ARG A 40 15.19 -11.02 -3.40
N ASP A 41 15.74 -10.12 -2.59
CA ASP A 41 15.23 -9.83 -1.24
C ASP A 41 14.23 -8.65 -1.21
N ALA A 42 14.01 -7.99 -2.35
CA ALA A 42 13.22 -6.75 -2.41
C ALA A 42 11.72 -6.94 -2.10
N PHE A 43 11.20 -8.17 -2.19
CA PHE A 43 9.77 -8.47 -2.08
C PHE A 43 9.48 -9.73 -1.25
N ASP A 44 10.23 -9.92 -0.16
CA ASP A 44 10.00 -11.05 0.73
C ASP A 44 8.61 -10.96 1.40
N GLY A 45 7.73 -11.91 1.11
CA GLY A 45 6.32 -11.92 1.55
C GLY A 45 5.33 -11.17 0.65
N ALA A 46 5.69 -10.81 -0.59
CA ALA A 46 4.73 -10.25 -1.54
C ALA A 46 3.57 -11.21 -1.84
N ARG A 47 2.33 -10.71 -1.70
CA ARG A 47 1.08 -11.50 -1.83
C ARG A 47 0.47 -11.47 -3.22
N SER A 48 0.68 -10.38 -3.95
CA SER A 48 0.09 -10.13 -5.25
C SER A 48 0.83 -9.01 -5.98
N VAL A 49 0.89 -9.08 -7.31
CA VAL A 49 1.28 -8.00 -8.19
C VAL A 49 0.02 -7.35 -8.77
N ILE A 50 -0.05 -6.02 -8.73
CA ILE A 50 -1.15 -5.25 -9.33
C ILE A 50 -0.67 -4.70 -10.68
N LEU A 51 -1.26 -5.18 -11.77
CA LEU A 51 -1.01 -4.69 -13.13
C LEU A 51 -2.04 -3.61 -13.45
N GLY A 52 -1.59 -2.39 -13.74
CA GLY A 52 -2.47 -1.28 -14.11
C GLY A 52 -2.31 -0.91 -15.58
N ASP A 53 -3.36 -1.09 -16.38
CA ASP A 53 -3.43 -0.58 -17.75
C ASP A 53 -3.83 0.90 -17.70
N ILE A 54 -2.84 1.78 -17.87
CA ILE A 54 -2.98 3.22 -17.68
C ILE A 54 -3.68 3.85 -18.88
N TRP A 55 -4.71 4.66 -18.62
CA TRP A 55 -5.45 5.40 -19.65
C TRP A 55 -5.46 6.91 -19.45
N GLU A 56 -5.19 7.40 -18.23
CA GLU A 56 -5.03 8.83 -17.96
C GLU A 56 -3.99 9.06 -16.86
N VAL A 57 -3.26 10.17 -16.95
CA VAL A 57 -2.29 10.61 -15.94
C VAL A 57 -2.51 12.08 -15.65
N THR A 58 -2.66 12.43 -14.37
CA THR A 58 -2.79 13.84 -13.94
C THR A 58 -1.81 14.16 -12.82
N THR A 59 -1.33 15.39 -12.79
CA THR A 59 -0.48 15.91 -11.70
C THR A 59 -1.24 16.96 -10.91
N SER A 60 -0.95 17.08 -9.62
CA SER A 60 -1.44 18.20 -8.81
C SER A 60 -0.46 18.55 -7.70
N CYS A 61 -0.44 19.83 -7.31
CA CYS A 61 0.11 20.24 -6.03
C CYS A 61 -0.74 19.63 -4.90
N GLY A 62 -0.14 18.75 -4.10
CA GLY A 62 -0.80 18.15 -2.95
C GLY A 62 -0.58 18.95 -1.67
N TYR A 63 -1.37 18.66 -0.64
CA TYR A 63 -1.05 19.00 0.74
C TYR A 63 -0.50 17.73 1.40
N GLY A 64 0.75 17.76 1.86
CA GLY A 64 1.33 16.66 2.66
C GLY A 64 0.86 16.79 4.11
N VAL A 65 0.48 15.68 4.75
CA VAL A 65 0.29 15.69 6.20
C VAL A 65 1.59 15.27 6.87
N PRO A 66 2.27 16.17 7.57
CA PRO A 66 3.69 15.97 7.79
C PRO A 66 4.02 15.43 9.17
N ARG A 67 5.07 14.60 9.25
CA ARG A 67 5.79 14.35 10.52
C ARG A 67 7.07 15.15 10.48
N VAL A 68 7.22 16.09 11.42
CA VAL A 68 8.43 16.90 11.56
C VAL A 68 9.62 15.96 11.89
N LYS A 69 10.82 16.27 11.41
CA LYS A 69 12.08 15.60 11.77
C LYS A 69 12.36 15.81 13.26
N LYS A 70 12.67 14.73 13.99
CA LYS A 70 12.87 14.77 15.45
C LYS A 70 13.82 15.87 15.92
N GLY A 71 14.94 16.07 15.23
CA GLY A 71 15.92 17.11 15.57
C GLY A 71 15.42 18.56 15.46
N LEU A 72 14.18 18.79 15.02
CA LEU A 72 13.55 20.11 14.99
C LEU A 72 12.61 20.39 16.17
N TYR A 73 12.20 19.38 16.95
CA TYR A 73 11.24 19.55 18.07
C TYR A 73 11.56 18.74 19.32
N ASP A 74 12.54 17.85 19.27
CA ASP A 74 12.98 17.02 20.39
C ASP A 74 14.35 17.53 20.84
N GLU A 75 14.35 18.51 21.75
CA GLU A 75 15.58 19.14 22.27
C GLU A 75 16.44 18.14 23.09
N ASP A 76 15.79 17.15 23.72
CA ASP A 76 16.41 16.13 24.57
C ASP A 76 17.06 14.97 23.78
N ALA A 77 16.70 14.80 22.50
CA ALA A 77 17.33 13.80 21.63
C ALA A 77 18.76 14.18 21.19
N SER A 78 19.20 15.41 21.47
CA SER A 78 20.51 15.95 21.09
C SER A 78 21.69 15.41 21.92
N ASP A 79 21.42 14.72 23.03
CA ASP A 79 22.46 14.21 23.95
C ASP A 79 23.19 12.94 23.47
N SER A 80 22.81 12.33 22.34
CA SER A 80 23.37 11.04 21.90
C SER A 80 23.92 11.00 20.46
N SER A 81 24.02 12.14 19.76
CA SER A 81 24.63 12.22 18.42
C SER A 81 25.13 13.63 18.13
N PRO A 82 26.21 13.80 17.33
CA PRO A 82 26.83 15.11 17.09
C PRO A 82 25.78 16.11 16.61
N HIS A 83 25.77 17.31 17.22
CA HIS A 83 24.85 18.39 16.90
C HIS A 83 24.91 18.74 15.40
N LYS A 84 24.03 18.13 14.60
CA LYS A 84 23.79 18.57 13.22
C LYS A 84 23.09 19.93 13.28
N SER A 85 23.56 20.86 12.47
CA SER A 85 22.91 22.16 12.32
C SER A 85 21.49 21.98 11.77
N ILE A 86 20.59 22.91 12.09
CA ILE A 86 19.20 22.90 11.57
C ILE A 86 19.19 22.82 10.03
N GLN A 87 20.12 23.50 9.35
CA GLN A 87 20.25 23.44 7.91
C GLN A 87 20.64 22.05 7.41
N GLU A 88 21.58 21.35 8.07
CA GLU A 88 21.93 19.97 7.71
C GLU A 88 20.75 19.02 7.92
N VAL A 89 20.02 19.17 9.03
CA VAL A 89 18.82 18.36 9.30
C VAL A 89 17.78 18.58 8.21
N LEU A 90 17.58 19.81 7.73
CA LEU A 90 16.61 20.11 6.67
C LEU A 90 17.02 19.57 5.30
N HIS A 91 18.32 19.47 5.00
CA HIS A 91 18.82 18.94 3.73
C HIS A 91 18.99 17.41 3.75
N GLU A 92 18.83 16.73 4.88
CA GLU A 92 18.96 15.28 4.96
C GLU A 92 17.83 14.57 4.19
N GLY A 93 18.22 13.76 3.19
CA GLY A 93 17.34 12.94 2.38
C GLY A 93 16.89 11.65 3.09
N PRO A 94 15.87 10.96 2.55
CA PRO A 94 15.30 9.75 3.17
C PRO A 94 16.25 8.55 3.13
N TYR A 95 17.18 8.51 2.18
CA TYR A 95 18.19 7.47 2.06
C TYR A 95 19.53 8.02 2.56
N GLY A 96 20.11 7.36 3.57
CA GLY A 96 21.33 7.83 4.24
C GLY A 96 22.43 8.22 3.26
N GLY A 97 22.87 9.48 3.32
CA GLY A 97 23.92 10.05 2.46
C GLY A 97 23.41 10.96 1.32
N GLU A 98 22.10 11.11 1.12
CA GLU A 98 21.54 12.03 0.14
C GLU A 98 21.29 13.42 0.73
N THR A 99 21.81 14.47 0.09
CA THR A 99 21.49 15.87 0.41
C THR A 99 20.46 16.40 -0.56
N LEU A 100 19.30 16.79 -0.07
CA LEU A 100 18.21 17.36 -0.84
C LEU A 100 18.55 18.80 -1.26
N THR A 101 18.21 19.18 -2.48
CA THR A 101 18.29 20.58 -2.95
C THR A 101 17.21 21.48 -2.34
N GLU A 102 16.15 20.89 -1.78
CA GLU A 102 15.03 21.59 -1.15
C GLU A 102 15.00 21.27 0.35
N LEU A 103 14.63 22.26 1.16
CA LEU A 103 14.49 22.10 2.62
C LEU A 103 13.30 21.19 2.94
N ALA A 104 13.59 20.06 3.57
CA ALA A 104 12.61 19.07 3.96
C ALA A 104 12.48 19.00 5.48
N VAL A 105 11.32 19.40 5.99
CA VAL A 105 10.98 19.30 7.41
C VAL A 105 10.58 17.88 7.80
N PHE A 106 10.29 16.99 6.84
CA PHE A 106 9.56 15.75 7.11
C PHE A 106 10.40 14.48 7.04
N GLU A 107 10.06 13.47 7.87
CA GLU A 107 10.73 12.17 7.94
C GLU A 107 9.92 11.03 7.29
N GLU A 108 10.61 10.04 6.72
CA GLU A 108 10.00 8.83 6.19
C GLU A 108 9.53 7.90 7.33
N ARG A 109 8.49 7.09 7.09
CA ARG A 109 7.91 6.18 8.08
C ARG A 109 8.24 4.71 7.76
N PRO A 110 9.37 4.15 8.25
CA PRO A 110 9.78 2.77 7.95
C PRO A 110 9.02 1.70 8.74
N THR A 111 7.99 2.08 9.53
CA THR A 111 7.26 1.15 10.41
C THR A 111 6.60 0.02 9.62
N LEU A 112 6.13 0.31 8.41
CA LEU A 112 5.45 -0.67 7.57
C LEU A 112 6.44 -1.75 7.09
N ASP A 113 7.59 -1.34 6.57
CA ASP A 113 8.63 -2.25 6.06
C ASP A 113 9.17 -3.15 7.17
N LYS A 114 9.51 -2.56 8.34
CA LYS A 114 9.97 -3.33 9.52
C LYS A 114 8.94 -4.39 9.95
N SER A 115 7.66 -4.03 9.94
CA SER A 115 6.56 -4.93 10.30
C SER A 115 6.40 -6.07 9.30
N ALA A 116 6.57 -5.79 8.00
CA ALA A 116 6.55 -6.80 6.95
C ALA A 116 7.71 -7.79 7.10
N THR A 117 8.96 -7.28 7.20
CA THR A 117 10.16 -8.10 7.37
C THR A 117 10.06 -9.01 8.60
N THR A 118 9.62 -8.48 9.74
CA THR A 118 9.47 -9.24 10.99
C THR A 118 8.46 -10.39 10.86
N LYS A 119 7.34 -10.16 10.14
CA LYS A 119 6.32 -11.18 9.92
C LYS A 119 6.75 -12.27 8.94
N THR A 120 7.56 -11.91 7.95
CA THR A 120 8.14 -12.89 7.02
C THR A 120 9.18 -13.75 7.71
N GLN A 121 10.12 -13.14 8.45
CA GLN A 121 11.16 -13.86 9.21
C GLN A 121 10.58 -14.82 10.26
N SER A 122 9.44 -14.46 10.86
CA SER A 122 8.76 -15.31 11.84
C SER A 122 7.85 -16.39 11.21
N ASN A 123 7.81 -16.53 9.88
CA ASN A 123 6.94 -17.46 9.15
C ASN A 123 5.44 -17.31 9.49
N LYS A 124 5.02 -16.12 9.95
CA LYS A 124 3.63 -15.81 10.34
C LYS A 124 2.86 -15.08 9.23
N MET A 125 3.50 -14.84 8.09
CA MET A 125 2.94 -14.03 7.01
C MET A 125 1.62 -14.60 6.47
N ASN A 126 1.56 -15.88 6.11
CA ASN A 126 0.34 -16.48 5.55
C ASN A 126 -0.82 -16.46 6.57
N LYS A 127 -0.55 -16.83 7.83
CA LYS A 127 -1.55 -16.74 8.91
C LYS A 127 -2.09 -15.31 9.08
N TYR A 128 -1.21 -14.32 8.99
CA TYR A 128 -1.61 -12.92 9.04
C TYR A 128 -2.49 -12.53 7.85
N GLN A 129 -2.15 -12.97 6.63
CA GLN A 129 -2.92 -12.69 5.42
C GLN A 129 -4.31 -13.34 5.46
N VAL A 130 -4.41 -14.59 5.94
CA VAL A 130 -5.70 -15.25 6.18
C VAL A 130 -6.58 -14.42 7.12
N ALA A 131 -6.03 -13.98 8.26
CA ALA A 131 -6.80 -13.25 9.26
C ALA A 131 -7.20 -11.83 8.81
N ASN A 132 -6.33 -11.13 8.08
CA ASN A 132 -6.48 -9.69 7.82
C ASN A 132 -6.76 -9.33 6.36
N ASN A 133 -6.64 -10.27 5.43
CA ASN A 133 -6.76 -10.01 3.99
C ASN A 133 -7.72 -10.96 3.27
N ALA A 134 -8.34 -11.92 3.95
CA ALA A 134 -9.42 -12.73 3.38
C ALA A 134 -10.67 -11.90 3.10
N ASN A 135 -10.96 -10.89 3.92
CA ASN A 135 -12.03 -9.92 3.71
C ASN A 135 -11.49 -8.50 3.90
N SER A 136 -12.08 -7.56 3.18
CA SER A 136 -11.91 -6.13 3.39
C SER A 136 -12.68 -5.68 4.64
N ILE A 137 -12.34 -4.49 5.16
CA ILE A 137 -12.94 -3.93 6.38
C ILE A 137 -14.44 -3.65 6.23
N ASP A 138 -14.90 -3.43 5.00
CA ASP A 138 -16.29 -3.26 4.59
C ASP A 138 -17.03 -4.59 4.33
N GLY A 139 -16.35 -5.73 4.56
CA GLY A 139 -16.92 -7.06 4.39
C GLY A 139 -16.95 -7.54 2.94
N LEU A 140 -16.28 -6.86 2.01
CA LEU A 140 -16.08 -7.35 0.66
C LEU A 140 -15.02 -8.47 0.61
N PRO A 141 -15.11 -9.41 -0.34
CA PRO A 141 -14.10 -10.45 -0.48
C PRO A 141 -12.73 -9.86 -0.78
N GLY A 142 -11.71 -10.33 -0.05
CA GLY A 142 -10.31 -9.92 -0.21
C GLY A 142 -9.51 -10.85 -1.13
N LEU A 143 -8.23 -11.07 -0.79
CA LEU A 143 -7.30 -11.90 -1.57
C LEU A 143 -7.82 -13.33 -1.73
N ARG A 144 -7.79 -13.89 -2.94
CA ARG A 144 -8.29 -15.24 -3.19
C ARG A 144 -7.41 -16.28 -2.53
N THR A 145 -6.10 -16.10 -2.54
CA THR A 145 -5.10 -16.93 -1.85
C THR A 145 -5.39 -17.02 -0.35
N ALA A 146 -5.54 -15.90 0.34
CA ALA A 146 -5.93 -15.87 1.76
C ALA A 146 -7.28 -16.56 2.00
N ARG A 147 -8.25 -16.41 1.08
CA ARG A 147 -9.57 -17.07 1.19
C ARG A 147 -9.50 -18.57 0.93
N ARG A 148 -8.64 -19.04 0.01
CA ARG A 148 -8.38 -20.47 -0.23
C ARG A 148 -7.70 -21.10 0.97
N GLU A 149 -6.69 -20.42 1.55
CA GLU A 149 -6.03 -20.85 2.79
C GLU A 149 -7.01 -20.85 3.98
N ALA A 150 -8.03 -19.99 3.98
CA ALA A 150 -9.15 -20.01 4.92
C ALA A 150 -10.25 -21.06 4.60
N GLU A 151 -9.98 -21.99 3.68
CA GLU A 151 -10.90 -23.04 3.22
C GLU A 151 -12.25 -22.53 2.67
N GLN A 152 -12.29 -21.29 2.20
CA GLN A 152 -13.51 -20.73 1.63
C GLN A 152 -13.73 -21.21 0.19
N ARG A 153 -14.98 -21.57 -0.11
CA ARG A 153 -15.42 -21.72 -1.50
C ARG A 153 -15.57 -20.35 -2.15
N LEU A 154 -14.58 -19.96 -2.97
CA LEU A 154 -14.49 -18.63 -3.57
C LEU A 154 -15.78 -18.19 -4.28
N TRP A 155 -16.37 -19.08 -5.09
CA TRP A 155 -17.58 -18.76 -5.86
C TRP A 155 -18.79 -18.44 -4.99
N LEU A 156 -18.94 -19.11 -3.83
CA LEU A 156 -20.01 -18.83 -2.87
C LEU A 156 -19.83 -17.46 -2.24
N GLY A 157 -18.60 -17.13 -1.84
CA GLY A 157 -18.27 -15.81 -1.29
C GLY A 157 -18.50 -14.69 -2.30
N ASP A 158 -18.10 -14.90 -3.55
CA ASP A 158 -18.24 -13.91 -4.62
C ASP A 158 -19.72 -13.74 -5.03
N ALA A 159 -20.49 -14.83 -5.11
CA ALA A 159 -21.92 -14.78 -5.37
C ALA A 159 -22.67 -14.02 -4.27
N LYS A 160 -22.36 -14.31 -3.00
CA LYS A 160 -22.93 -13.61 -1.84
C LYS A 160 -22.60 -12.11 -1.87
N ALA A 161 -21.36 -11.75 -2.18
CA ALA A 161 -20.95 -10.35 -2.28
C ALA A 161 -21.67 -9.64 -3.44
N ARG A 162 -21.81 -10.30 -4.59
CA ARG A 162 -22.56 -9.77 -5.75
C ARG A 162 -24.03 -9.55 -5.42
N LEU A 163 -24.68 -10.51 -4.75
CA LEU A 163 -26.06 -10.37 -4.29
C LEU A 163 -26.24 -9.22 -3.30
N ARG A 164 -25.33 -9.08 -2.33
CA ARG A 164 -25.34 -7.93 -1.39
C ARG A 164 -25.21 -6.60 -2.12
N ARG A 165 -24.31 -6.52 -3.11
CA ARG A 165 -24.15 -5.31 -3.92
C ARG A 165 -25.44 -4.97 -4.67
N ILE A 166 -26.03 -5.95 -5.36
CA ILE A 166 -27.29 -5.75 -6.10
C ILE A 166 -28.41 -5.30 -5.14
N ALA A 167 -28.53 -5.93 -3.97
CA ALA A 167 -29.54 -5.57 -2.97
C ALA A 167 -29.33 -4.17 -2.36
N ALA A 168 -28.08 -3.68 -2.30
CA ALA A 168 -27.77 -2.33 -1.84
C ALA A 168 -28.18 -1.26 -2.86
N GLU A 169 -28.22 -1.60 -4.16
CA GLU A 169 -28.65 -0.73 -5.26
C GLU A 169 -30.19 -0.73 -5.42
N LYS A 170 -30.91 -0.33 -4.35
CA LYS A 170 -32.39 -0.38 -4.26
C LYS A 170 -33.12 0.25 -5.46
N GLU A 171 -32.64 1.39 -5.96
CA GLU A 171 -33.25 2.08 -7.10
C GLU A 171 -33.10 1.31 -8.41
N ALA A 172 -31.95 0.68 -8.64
CA ALA A 172 -31.73 -0.12 -9.84
C ALA A 172 -32.61 -1.38 -9.83
N VAL A 173 -32.72 -2.02 -8.67
CA VAL A 173 -33.60 -3.18 -8.46
C VAL A 173 -35.07 -2.79 -8.64
N ALA A 174 -35.52 -1.68 -8.03
CA ALA A 174 -36.89 -1.20 -8.18
C ALA A 174 -37.23 -0.84 -9.64
N LYS A 175 -36.32 -0.19 -10.37
CA LYS A 175 -36.51 0.12 -11.80
C LYS A 175 -36.54 -1.14 -12.68
N SER A 176 -35.78 -2.18 -12.34
CA SER A 176 -35.81 -3.46 -13.06
C SER A 176 -37.08 -4.27 -12.83
N LEU A 177 -37.77 -4.07 -11.70
CA LEU A 177 -39.01 -4.77 -11.34
C LEU A 177 -40.28 -3.99 -11.68
N GLY A 178 -40.18 -2.67 -11.86
CA GLY A 178 -41.31 -1.78 -12.20
C GLY A 178 -41.55 -1.58 -13.69
N HIS A 179 -40.91 -2.38 -14.55
CA HIS A 179 -41.08 -2.39 -16.01
C HIS A 179 -41.69 -3.74 -16.44
N GLU A 180 -42.91 -4.01 -15.99
CA GLU A 180 -43.85 -4.98 -16.59
C GLU A 180 -45.23 -4.32 -16.71
#